data_AF-A0A660VU16-F1
#
_entry.id   AF-A0A660VU16-F1
#
_cell.length_a   1.000
_cell.length_b   1.000
_cell.length_c   1.000
_cell.angle_alpha   90.00
_cell.angle_beta   90.00
_cell.angle_gamma   90.00
#
_symmetry.space_group_name_H-M   'P 1'
#
loop_
_entity.id
_entity.type
_entity.pdbx_description
1 polymer ?
#
loop_
_entity_poly.entity_id
_entity_poly.type
_entity_poly.pdbx_seq_one_letter_code
_entity_poly.pdbx_strand_id
1 'polypeptide(L)'
;MEFVYVVKRYELFELSFPHGFVASADDERVSTWDQRIRQRGFFVERRHAEQDSSLKQIIPYVLVTCRDEVLLLQRKASGGESRLHGKLSIGVGGHVNPIDGVEGADVLEAGCRRELEEELVIDTPYTLESRGVINDESGDVGSVHFGLVQVARCERPDVTIRETDQLVGSFVSRAALREQLAAEGERFETWSAFIIQHLDAVLD
;
A
#
# COMPACT_ATOMS: atom_id res chain seq x y z
N MET A 1 9.76 15.49 14.89
CA MET A 1 10.43 14.18 14.78
C MET A 1 9.33 13.20 14.43
N GLU A 2 9.47 12.48 13.32
CA GLU A 2 8.44 11.59 12.80
C GLU A 2 8.75 10.15 13.22
N PHE A 3 7.73 9.42 13.66
CA PHE A 3 7.83 8.04 14.11
C PHE A 3 6.92 7.15 13.29
N VAL A 4 7.37 5.94 12.98
CA VAL A 4 6.67 5.00 12.12
C VAL A 4 6.61 3.62 12.76
N TYR A 5 5.56 2.87 12.46
CA TYR A 5 5.37 1.52 12.96
C TYR A 5 6.23 0.53 12.18
N VAL A 6 7.03 -0.25 12.91
CA VAL A 6 7.97 -1.22 12.36
C VAL A 6 7.86 -2.56 13.04
N VAL A 7 8.38 -3.59 12.38
CA VAL A 7 8.65 -4.91 12.96
C VAL A 7 10.08 -5.29 12.64
N LYS A 8 10.76 -6.01 13.53
CA LYS A 8 12.08 -6.56 13.22
C LYS A 8 11.95 -7.60 12.11
N ARG A 9 12.76 -7.48 11.07
CA ARG A 9 12.75 -8.35 9.89
C ARG A 9 12.81 -9.84 10.27
N TYR A 10 13.70 -10.23 11.18
CA TYR A 10 13.83 -11.62 11.59
C TYR A 10 12.60 -12.15 12.33
N GLU A 11 11.86 -11.28 13.03
CA GLU A 11 10.63 -11.65 13.74
C GLU A 11 9.42 -11.69 12.81
N LEU A 12 9.42 -10.86 11.76
CA LEU A 12 8.39 -10.85 10.74
C LEU A 12 8.51 -12.09 9.86
N PHE A 13 9.70 -12.31 9.29
CA PHE A 13 9.95 -13.34 8.29
C PHE A 13 10.26 -14.70 8.90
N GLU A 14 11.02 -14.76 9.99
CA GLU A 14 11.57 -16.02 10.52
C GLU A 14 12.28 -16.82 9.41
N LEU A 15 11.62 -17.84 8.83
CA LEU A 15 12.14 -18.65 7.72
C LEU A 15 11.40 -18.41 6.39
N SER A 16 10.48 -17.44 6.33
CA SER A 16 9.74 -17.06 5.13
C SER A 16 10.16 -15.67 4.64
N PHE A 17 10.85 -15.63 3.49
CA PHE A 17 11.33 -14.39 2.87
C PHE A 17 10.54 -14.13 1.58
N PRO A 18 9.32 -13.57 1.65
CA PRO A 18 8.52 -13.32 0.46
C PRO A 18 9.18 -12.25 -0.43
N HIS A 19 8.93 -12.30 -1.72
CA HIS A 19 9.30 -11.25 -2.67
C HIS A 19 8.17 -11.09 -3.69
N GLY A 20 7.81 -9.84 -3.99
CA GLY A 20 6.63 -9.50 -4.77
C GLY A 20 5.36 -9.45 -3.91
N PHE A 21 4.23 -9.59 -4.58
CA PHE A 21 2.91 -9.65 -3.95
C PHE A 21 2.55 -11.10 -3.60
N VAL A 22 1.98 -11.32 -2.41
CA VAL A 22 1.45 -12.61 -1.95
C VAL A 22 -0.01 -12.44 -1.57
N ALA A 23 -0.90 -13.08 -2.32
CA ALA A 23 -2.34 -13.02 -2.07
C ALA A 23 -2.73 -13.83 -0.83
N SER A 24 -3.63 -13.27 -0.03
CA SER A 24 -4.21 -13.95 1.14
C SER A 24 -4.98 -15.22 0.77
N ALA A 25 -5.60 -15.25 -0.42
CA ALA A 25 -6.33 -16.41 -0.93
C ALA A 25 -5.40 -17.58 -1.32
N ASP A 26 -4.14 -17.28 -1.66
CA ASP A 26 -3.19 -18.26 -2.18
C ASP A 26 -2.22 -18.77 -1.10
N ASP A 27 -2.04 -18.05 0.01
CA ASP A 27 -1.02 -18.34 1.01
C ASP A 27 -1.47 -18.02 2.45
N GLU A 28 -1.67 -19.07 3.24
CA GLU A 28 -2.06 -18.97 4.65
C GLU A 28 -1.03 -18.20 5.50
N ARG A 29 0.23 -18.09 5.07
CA ARG A 29 1.27 -17.34 5.77
C ARG A 29 0.96 -15.85 5.85
N VAL A 30 0.08 -15.32 4.99
CA VAL A 30 -0.41 -13.94 5.08
C VAL A 30 -0.99 -13.64 6.46
N SER A 31 -1.83 -14.53 6.99
CA SER A 31 -2.40 -14.40 8.33
C SER A 31 -1.33 -14.43 9.43
N THR A 32 -0.27 -15.21 9.22
CA THR A 32 0.85 -15.31 10.15
C THR A 32 1.68 -14.02 10.18
N TRP A 33 1.94 -13.40 9.02
CA TRP A 33 2.62 -12.10 8.97
C TRP A 33 1.79 -10.99 9.61
N ASP A 34 0.48 -10.92 9.31
CA ASP A 34 -0.42 -9.95 9.96
C ASP A 34 -0.40 -10.09 11.49
N GLN A 35 -0.53 -11.32 12.00
CA GLN A 35 -0.47 -11.60 13.44
C GLN A 35 0.86 -11.16 14.06
N ARG A 36 2.00 -11.44 13.40
CA ARG A 36 3.33 -11.04 13.89
C ARG A 36 3.47 -9.52 13.93
N ILE A 37 2.94 -8.81 12.94
CA ILE A 37 2.97 -7.35 12.89
C ILE A 37 2.21 -6.75 14.08
N ARG A 38 1.03 -7.28 14.37
CA ARG A 38 0.21 -6.82 15.52
C ARG A 38 0.85 -7.14 16.87
N GLN A 39 1.50 -8.29 17.00
CA GLN A 39 2.08 -8.74 18.27
C GLN A 39 3.47 -8.17 18.57
N ARG A 40 4.27 -7.91 17.53
CA ARG A 40 5.70 -7.59 17.66
C ARG A 40 6.06 -6.21 17.15
N GLY A 41 5.10 -5.46 16.59
CA GLY A 41 5.38 -4.13 16.06
C GLY A 41 5.51 -3.07 17.14
N PHE A 42 6.26 -2.02 16.81
CA PHE A 42 6.58 -0.90 17.70
C PHE A 42 6.94 0.34 16.89
N PHE A 43 6.98 1.50 17.55
CA PHE A 43 7.33 2.76 16.90
C PHE A 43 8.81 3.09 17.05
N VAL A 44 9.43 3.56 15.96
CA VAL A 44 10.80 4.09 15.93
C VAL A 44 10.85 5.38 15.11
N GLU A 45 11.91 6.17 15.26
CA GLU A 45 12.12 7.35 14.41
C GLU A 45 12.24 6.93 12.94
N ARG A 46 11.49 7.59 12.05
CA ARG A 46 11.48 7.29 10.60
C ARG A 46 12.88 7.29 9.98
N ARG A 47 13.67 8.31 10.29
CA ARG A 47 15.05 8.44 9.77
C ARG A 47 15.95 7.27 10.16
N HIS A 48 15.72 6.70 11.33
CA HIS A 48 16.43 5.50 11.77
C HIS A 48 15.94 4.26 11.01
N ALA A 49 14.61 4.09 10.89
CA ALA A 49 14.01 2.97 10.15
C ALA A 49 14.39 2.94 8.66
N GLU A 50 14.55 4.10 8.03
CA GLU A 50 14.97 4.23 6.62
C GLU A 50 16.43 3.78 6.39
N GLN A 51 17.24 3.73 7.45
CA GLN A 51 18.66 3.38 7.39
C GLN A 51 18.97 1.98 7.97
N ASP A 52 17.99 1.36 8.62
CA ASP A 52 18.16 0.06 9.28
C ASP A 52 17.34 -1.03 8.60
N SER A 53 17.99 -1.78 7.71
CA SER A 53 17.38 -2.94 7.04
C SER A 53 17.03 -4.10 7.98
N SER A 54 17.43 -4.08 9.26
CA SER A 54 16.92 -5.05 10.23
C SER A 54 15.46 -4.79 10.64
N LEU A 55 14.90 -3.64 10.24
CA LEU A 55 13.52 -3.25 10.47
C LEU A 55 12.73 -3.26 9.15
N LYS A 56 11.43 -3.58 9.25
CA LYS A 56 10.45 -3.43 8.18
C LYS A 56 9.38 -2.44 8.63
N GLN A 57 9.30 -1.33 7.92
CA GLN A 57 8.28 -0.29 8.06
C GLN A 57 6.97 -0.81 7.45
N ILE A 58 5.91 -0.80 8.24
CA ILE A 58 4.62 -1.35 7.83
C ILE A 58 3.82 -0.26 7.13
N ILE A 59 3.43 -0.54 5.88
CA ILE A 59 2.73 0.39 5.00
C ILE A 59 1.36 -0.19 4.64
N PRO A 60 0.24 0.37 5.13
CA PRO A 60 -1.06 0.10 4.53
C PRO A 60 -1.03 0.55 3.08
N TYR A 61 -1.39 -0.33 2.15
CA TYR A 61 -1.41 -0.04 0.73
C TYR A 61 -2.79 -0.42 0.16
N VAL A 62 -3.60 0.59 -0.10
CA VAL A 62 -5.03 0.46 -0.40
C VAL A 62 -5.29 0.65 -1.87
N LEU A 63 -5.85 -0.36 -2.51
CA LEU A 63 -6.46 -0.22 -3.83
C LEU A 63 -7.89 0.25 -3.65
N VAL A 64 -8.27 1.32 -4.35
CA VAL A 64 -9.67 1.77 -4.38
C VAL A 64 -10.32 1.25 -5.65
N THR A 65 -11.43 0.53 -5.51
CA THR A 65 -12.15 -0.07 -6.63
C THR A 65 -13.60 0.32 -6.64
N CYS A 66 -14.19 0.35 -7.83
CA CYS A 66 -15.62 0.49 -8.03
C CYS A 66 -16.00 -0.41 -9.22
N ARG A 67 -16.87 -1.38 -8.99
CA ARG A 67 -17.21 -2.43 -9.97
C ARG A 67 -15.95 -3.19 -10.42
N ASP A 68 -15.64 -3.18 -11.72
CA ASP A 68 -14.47 -3.85 -12.32
C ASP A 68 -13.32 -2.89 -12.63
N GLU A 69 -13.36 -1.69 -12.05
CA GLU A 69 -12.36 -0.66 -12.26
C GLU A 69 -11.58 -0.37 -10.98
N VAL A 70 -10.31 -0.02 -11.16
CA VAL A 70 -9.37 0.33 -10.10
C VAL A 70 -8.96 1.79 -10.30
N LEU A 71 -8.85 2.54 -9.21
CA LEU A 71 -8.35 3.91 -9.24
C LEU A 71 -6.87 3.91 -9.65
N LEU A 72 -6.57 4.44 -10.83
CA LEU A 72 -5.22 4.72 -11.29
C LEU A 72 -4.88 6.16 -10.91
N LEU A 73 -3.73 6.34 -10.28
CA LEU A 73 -3.16 7.61 -9.85
C LEU A 73 -1.89 7.90 -10.66
N GLN A 74 -1.66 9.18 -10.93
CA GLN A 74 -0.43 9.67 -11.52
C GLN A 74 0.08 10.88 -10.73
N ARG A 75 1.34 10.81 -10.28
CA ARG A 75 2.02 11.94 -9.64
C ARG A 75 2.39 13.00 -10.67
N LYS A 76 1.95 14.24 -10.43
CA LYS A 76 2.31 15.41 -11.23
C LYS A 76 3.79 15.75 -11.04
N ALA A 77 4.37 16.47 -12.00
CA ALA A 77 5.74 16.99 -11.92
C ALA A 77 5.94 18.05 -10.82
N SER A 78 4.85 18.59 -10.26
CA SER A 78 4.85 19.42 -9.05
C SER A 78 4.97 18.62 -7.74
N GLY A 79 5.04 17.29 -7.84
CA GLY A 79 5.24 16.32 -6.75
C GLY A 79 6.42 16.64 -5.83
N GLY A 80 6.28 16.53 -4.50
CA GLY A 80 7.40 16.72 -3.57
C GLY A 80 8.58 15.75 -3.77
N GLU A 81 8.32 14.55 -4.30
CA GLU A 81 9.34 13.52 -4.53
C GLU A 81 9.66 13.34 -6.03
N SER A 82 10.75 13.98 -6.47
CA SER A 82 11.15 14.06 -7.89
C SER A 82 11.35 12.70 -8.58
N ARG A 83 11.69 11.66 -7.80
CA ARG A 83 11.87 10.29 -8.30
C ARG A 83 10.57 9.65 -8.79
N LEU A 84 9.42 10.13 -8.30
CA LEU A 84 8.11 9.59 -8.62
C LEU A 84 7.33 10.46 -9.63
N HIS A 85 7.94 11.50 -10.17
CA HIS A 85 7.29 12.37 -11.16
C HIS A 85 6.85 11.59 -12.39
N GLY A 86 5.56 11.68 -12.72
CA GLY A 86 4.96 11.01 -13.87
C GLY A 86 4.78 9.49 -13.71
N LYS A 87 5.14 8.92 -12.55
CA LYS A 87 4.89 7.52 -12.21
C LYS A 87 3.39 7.28 -11.99
N LEU A 88 2.99 6.06 -12.33
CA LEU A 88 1.65 5.53 -12.18
C LEU A 88 1.59 4.64 -10.94
N SER A 89 0.56 4.82 -10.11
CA SER A 89 0.25 3.97 -8.96
C SER A 89 -1.22 3.55 -8.99
N ILE A 90 -1.53 2.35 -8.53
CA ILE A 90 -2.91 1.89 -8.31
C ILE A 90 -3.27 1.77 -6.82
N GLY A 91 -2.35 2.20 -5.94
CA GLY A 91 -2.56 2.15 -4.50
C GLY A 91 -2.17 3.43 -3.80
N VAL A 92 -2.95 3.74 -2.77
CA VAL A 92 -2.76 4.82 -1.80
C VAL A 92 -2.18 4.22 -0.53
N GLY A 93 -1.18 4.86 0.06
CA GLY A 93 -0.60 4.35 1.29
C GLY A 93 0.55 5.17 1.82
N GLY A 94 0.86 4.95 3.09
CA GLY A 94 1.93 5.62 3.80
C GLY A 94 2.21 4.98 5.13
N HIS A 95 2.90 5.69 6.01
CA HIS A 95 3.35 5.13 7.27
C HIS A 95 2.22 5.05 8.30
N VAL A 96 2.28 4.06 9.19
CA VAL A 96 1.47 4.06 10.41
C VAL A 96 2.20 4.85 11.49
N ASN A 97 1.52 5.79 12.13
CA ASN A 97 2.10 6.79 13.02
C ASN A 97 1.56 6.62 14.46
N PRO A 98 2.24 7.14 15.49
CA PRO A 98 1.79 6.99 16.88
C PRO A 98 0.37 7.47 17.16
N ILE A 99 -0.12 8.46 16.40
CA ILE A 99 -1.49 8.97 16.52
C ILE A 99 -2.55 7.90 16.23
N ASP A 100 -2.21 6.91 15.39
CA ASP A 100 -3.11 5.84 14.98
C ASP A 100 -3.40 4.84 16.12
N GLY A 101 -2.61 4.87 17.20
CA GLY A 101 -2.74 3.95 18.35
C GLY A 101 -3.40 4.54 19.60
N VAL A 102 -3.84 5.81 19.58
CA VAL A 102 -4.22 6.56 20.80
C VAL A 102 -5.58 6.16 21.38
N GLU A 103 -6.46 5.53 20.60
CA GLU A 103 -7.86 5.29 20.98
C GLU A 103 -8.21 3.82 21.31
N GLY A 104 -7.20 2.95 21.45
CA GLY A 104 -7.44 1.51 21.66
C GLY A 104 -8.04 0.79 20.44
N ALA A 105 -8.22 1.52 19.34
CA ALA A 105 -8.48 0.98 18.02
C ALA A 105 -7.26 0.22 17.50
N ASP A 106 -7.49 -0.63 16.50
CA ASP A 106 -6.40 -1.31 15.83
C ASP A 106 -5.52 -0.31 15.09
N VAL A 107 -4.25 -0.24 15.48
CA VAL A 107 -3.28 0.76 14.97
C VAL A 107 -3.08 0.68 13.45
N LEU A 108 -3.17 -0.52 12.87
CA LEU A 108 -3.01 -0.72 11.43
C LEU A 108 -4.25 -0.29 10.68
N GLU A 109 -5.44 -0.59 11.20
CA GLU A 109 -6.70 -0.14 10.60
C GLU A 109 -6.87 1.37 10.69
N ALA A 110 -6.53 1.97 11.82
CA ALA A 110 -6.57 3.43 12.01
C ALA A 110 -5.59 4.13 11.06
N GLY A 111 -4.35 3.65 10.97
CA GLY A 111 -3.37 4.19 10.02
C GLY A 111 -3.81 4.03 8.57
N CYS A 112 -4.35 2.86 8.21
CA CYS A 112 -4.89 2.63 6.87
C CYS A 112 -6.01 3.61 6.50
N ARG A 113 -6.93 3.90 7.42
CA ARG A 113 -8.02 4.85 7.19
C ARG A 113 -7.50 6.28 7.09
N ARG A 114 -6.61 6.69 8.00
CA ARG A 114 -6.00 8.02 7.97
C ARG A 114 -5.28 8.28 6.65
N GLU A 115 -4.42 7.36 6.21
CA GLU A 115 -3.69 7.48 4.94
C GLU A 115 -4.63 7.59 3.74
N LEU A 116 -5.71 6.78 3.72
CA LEU A 116 -6.72 6.86 2.68
C LEU A 116 -7.43 8.22 2.66
N GLU A 117 -7.76 8.75 3.84
CA GLU A 117 -8.42 10.05 4.02
C GLU A 117 -7.50 11.24 3.76
N GLU A 118 -6.18 11.09 3.88
CA GLU A 118 -5.22 12.14 3.54
C GLU A 118 -5.20 12.39 2.02
N GLU A 119 -5.16 11.33 1.21
CA GLU A 119 -5.07 11.46 -0.24
C GLU A 119 -6.44 11.59 -0.93
N LEU A 120 -7.51 11.00 -0.38
CA LEU A 120 -8.81 10.87 -1.06
C LEU A 120 -10.00 11.37 -0.21
N VAL A 121 -11.05 11.79 -0.92
CA VAL A 121 -12.41 11.90 -0.39
C VAL A 121 -13.24 10.80 -1.06
N ILE A 122 -13.81 9.91 -0.27
CA ILE A 122 -14.65 8.80 -0.74
C ILE A 122 -16.09 9.06 -0.27
N ASP A 123 -16.92 9.64 -1.14
CA ASP A 123 -18.29 10.07 -0.85
C ASP A 123 -19.33 8.98 -1.17
N THR A 124 -19.01 7.75 -0.77
CA THR A 124 -19.83 6.57 -1.01
C THR A 124 -19.52 5.48 0.02
N PRO A 125 -20.47 4.61 0.38
CA PRO A 125 -20.16 3.44 1.18
C PRO A 125 -19.12 2.56 0.50
N TYR A 126 -18.22 1.99 1.30
CA TYR A 126 -17.22 1.02 0.85
C TYR A 126 -16.92 -0.03 1.91
N THR A 127 -16.48 -1.21 1.49
CA THR A 127 -15.84 -2.21 2.37
C THR A 127 -14.33 -2.07 2.30
N LEU A 128 -13.63 -2.42 3.39
CA LEU A 128 -12.17 -2.49 3.42
C LEU A 128 -11.76 -3.92 3.77
N GLU A 129 -11.02 -4.56 2.87
CA GLU A 129 -10.69 -5.99 2.98
C GLU A 129 -9.19 -6.21 2.83
N SER A 130 -8.60 -6.99 3.73
CA SER A 130 -7.20 -7.42 3.60
C SER A 130 -7.08 -8.45 2.49
N ARG A 131 -6.23 -8.18 1.50
CA ARG A 131 -6.08 -9.03 0.31
C ARG A 131 -4.70 -9.67 0.16
N GLY A 132 -3.70 -9.22 0.91
CA GLY A 132 -2.38 -9.83 0.88
C GLY A 132 -1.30 -8.96 1.49
N VAL A 133 -0.06 -9.32 1.16
CA VAL A 133 1.12 -8.55 1.55
C VAL A 133 2.01 -8.31 0.35
N ILE A 134 2.86 -7.29 0.43
CA ILE A 134 3.87 -7.01 -0.58
C ILE A 134 5.23 -6.80 0.08
N ASN A 135 6.24 -7.49 -0.44
CA ASN A 135 7.63 -7.29 -0.03
C ASN A 135 8.51 -7.10 -1.26
N ASP A 136 9.15 -5.96 -1.37
CA ASP A 136 10.09 -5.66 -2.45
C ASP A 136 11.51 -5.60 -1.88
N GLU A 137 12.41 -6.44 -2.37
CA GLU A 137 13.83 -6.44 -1.97
C GLU A 137 14.74 -5.92 -3.09
N SER A 138 14.17 -5.37 -4.17
CA SER A 138 14.91 -4.98 -5.37
C SER A 138 15.66 -3.64 -5.24
N GLY A 139 15.35 -2.83 -4.22
CA GLY A 139 15.99 -1.54 -4.01
C GLY A 139 15.91 -1.05 -2.56
N ASP A 140 16.68 0.00 -2.25
CA ASP A 140 16.88 0.50 -0.90
C ASP A 140 15.56 0.81 -0.17
N VAL A 141 14.65 1.51 -0.85
CA VAL A 141 13.33 1.86 -0.30
C VAL A 141 12.52 0.59 -0.05
N GLY A 142 12.36 -0.29 -1.04
CA GLY A 142 11.60 -1.54 -0.85
C GLY A 142 12.16 -2.38 0.30
N SER A 143 13.49 -2.47 0.41
CA SER A 143 14.16 -3.34 1.39
C SER A 143 13.78 -3.02 2.84
N VAL A 144 13.40 -1.78 3.15
CA VAL A 144 12.97 -1.36 4.49
C VAL A 144 11.46 -1.29 4.67
N HIS A 145 10.66 -1.54 3.63
CA HIS A 145 9.19 -1.49 3.70
C HIS A 145 8.55 -2.87 3.53
N PHE A 146 7.38 -3.04 4.14
CA PHE A 146 6.52 -4.21 3.99
C PHE A 146 5.07 -3.73 3.92
N GLY A 147 4.41 -4.01 2.80
CA GLY A 147 3.07 -3.49 2.55
C GLY A 147 1.97 -4.47 2.95
N LEU A 148 0.92 -3.94 3.57
CA LEU A 148 -0.34 -4.64 3.83
C LEU A 148 -1.34 -4.22 2.78
N VAL A 149 -1.62 -5.11 1.84
CA VAL A 149 -2.50 -4.82 0.70
C VAL A 149 -3.95 -4.93 1.14
N GLN A 150 -4.67 -3.83 1.02
CA GLN A 150 -6.09 -3.71 1.32
C GLN A 150 -6.84 -3.32 0.05
N VAL A 151 -8.12 -3.68 -0.03
CA VAL A 151 -9.01 -3.22 -1.11
C VAL A 151 -10.19 -2.49 -0.50
N ALA A 152 -10.34 -1.22 -0.86
CA ALA A 152 -11.51 -0.40 -0.59
C ALA A 152 -12.52 -0.53 -1.75
N ARG A 153 -13.59 -1.32 -1.57
CA ARG A 153 -14.61 -1.55 -2.60
C ARG A 153 -15.75 -0.57 -2.46
N CYS A 154 -15.76 0.45 -3.32
CA CYS A 154 -16.77 1.49 -3.34
C CYS A 154 -18.03 1.06 -4.10
N GLU A 155 -19.20 1.42 -3.58
CA GLU A 155 -20.48 1.15 -4.28
C GLU A 155 -20.67 2.01 -5.55
N ARG A 156 -20.03 3.18 -5.58
CA ARG A 156 -20.12 4.18 -6.66
C ARG A 156 -18.73 4.79 -6.91
N PRO A 157 -18.45 5.35 -8.10
CA PRO A 157 -17.16 5.97 -8.38
C PRO A 157 -17.06 7.40 -7.83
N ASP A 158 -17.69 7.67 -6.67
CA ASP A 158 -17.72 8.99 -6.02
C ASP A 158 -16.45 9.19 -5.17
N VAL A 159 -15.29 9.15 -5.85
CA VAL A 159 -13.96 9.28 -5.24
C VAL A 159 -13.23 10.45 -5.87
N THR A 160 -12.74 11.38 -5.04
CA THR A 160 -11.96 12.54 -5.49
C THR A 160 -10.62 12.62 -4.78
N ILE A 161 -9.62 13.16 -5.45
CA ILE A 161 -8.27 13.34 -4.92
C ILE A 161 -8.22 14.66 -4.16
N ARG A 162 -7.71 14.64 -2.93
CA ARG A 162 -7.53 15.85 -2.11
C ARG A 162 -6.37 16.71 -2.59
N GLU A 163 -5.22 16.09 -2.82
CA GLU A 163 -4.01 16.78 -3.25
C GLU A 163 -3.97 16.97 -4.77
N THR A 164 -4.95 17.69 -5.33
CA THR A 164 -5.07 17.88 -6.79
C THR A 164 -3.86 18.56 -7.41
N ASP A 165 -3.04 19.27 -6.63
CA ASP A 165 -1.79 19.89 -7.11
C ASP A 165 -0.64 18.89 -7.27
N GLN A 166 -0.75 17.70 -6.65
CA GLN A 166 0.27 16.66 -6.63
C GLN A 166 -0.15 15.42 -7.42
N LEU A 167 -1.45 15.14 -7.50
CA LEU A 167 -1.99 13.90 -8.05
C LEU A 167 -3.12 14.18 -9.05
N VAL A 168 -3.22 13.30 -10.05
CA VAL A 168 -4.43 13.11 -10.88
C VAL A 168 -4.79 11.65 -10.88
N GLY A 169 -6.05 11.33 -11.16
CA GLY A 169 -6.47 9.94 -11.19
C GLY A 169 -7.82 9.73 -11.83
N SER A 170 -8.06 8.48 -12.19
CA SER A 170 -9.27 8.03 -12.85
C SER A 170 -9.46 6.53 -12.60
N PHE A 171 -10.71 6.07 -12.55
CA PHE A 171 -10.99 4.64 -12.60
C PHE A 171 -10.64 4.06 -13.98
N VAL A 172 -9.94 2.93 -13.98
CA VAL A 172 -9.47 2.23 -15.17
C VAL A 172 -9.79 0.75 -15.03
N SER A 173 -10.23 0.10 -16.12
CA SER A 173 -10.54 -1.33 -16.11
C SER A 173 -9.29 -2.19 -15.90
N ARG A 174 -9.48 -3.40 -15.35
CA ARG A 174 -8.38 -4.37 -15.17
C ARG A 174 -7.64 -4.68 -16.47
N ALA A 175 -8.36 -4.77 -17.59
CA ALA A 175 -7.78 -5.02 -18.91
C ALA A 175 -6.87 -3.86 -19.35
N ALA A 176 -7.33 -2.62 -19.22
CA ALA A 176 -6.55 -1.44 -19.58
C ALA A 176 -5.30 -1.28 -18.69
N LEU A 177 -5.38 -1.62 -17.40
CA LEU A 177 -4.20 -1.64 -16.52
C LEU A 177 -3.14 -2.65 -16.99
N ARG A 178 -3.56 -3.86 -17.39
CA ARG A 178 -2.64 -4.88 -17.92
C ARG A 178 -1.99 -4.42 -19.24
N GLU A 179 -2.77 -3.82 -20.13
CA GLU A 179 -2.26 -3.27 -21.40
C GLU A 179 -1.25 -2.14 -21.15
N GLN A 180 -1.56 -1.21 -20.24
CA GLN A 180 -0.65 -0.13 -19.87
C GLN A 180 0.62 -0.65 -19.20
N LEU A 181 0.54 -1.63 -18.31
CA LEU A 181 1.73 -2.25 -17.70
C LEU A 181 2.61 -2.92 -18.77
N ALA A 182 2.00 -3.61 -19.75
CA ALA A 182 2.75 -4.25 -20.82
C ALA A 182 3.44 -3.24 -21.75
N ALA A 183 2.80 -2.09 -22.01
CA ALA A 183 3.34 -1.05 -22.89
C ALA A 183 4.38 -0.17 -22.20
N GLU A 184 4.14 0.22 -20.94
CA GLU A 184 4.89 1.27 -20.24
C GLU A 184 5.20 0.86 -18.78
N GLY A 185 5.53 -0.42 -18.54
CA GLY A 185 5.71 -0.97 -17.20
C GLY A 185 6.71 -0.21 -16.31
N GLU A 186 7.77 0.34 -16.90
CA GLU A 186 8.74 1.17 -16.19
C GLU A 186 8.15 2.47 -15.64
N ARG A 187 6.96 2.90 -16.10
CA ARG A 187 6.25 4.06 -15.53
C ARG A 187 5.46 3.71 -14.28
N PHE A 188 5.20 2.45 -13.99
CA PHE A 188 4.53 2.08 -12.76
C PHE A 188 5.49 2.09 -11.57
N GLU A 189 4.95 2.39 -10.39
CA GLU A 189 5.62 2.07 -9.13
C GLU A 189 5.71 0.54 -8.97
N THR A 190 6.80 0.05 -8.39
CA THR A 190 7.08 -1.40 -8.33
C THR A 190 5.96 -2.19 -7.65
N TRP A 191 5.37 -1.64 -6.58
CA TRP A 191 4.27 -2.29 -5.87
C TRP A 191 3.00 -2.39 -6.71
N SER A 192 2.69 -1.33 -7.46
CA SER A 192 1.60 -1.35 -8.43
C SER A 192 1.85 -2.37 -9.53
N ALA A 193 3.07 -2.45 -10.07
CA ALA A 193 3.42 -3.44 -11.09
C ALA A 193 3.24 -4.88 -10.59
N PHE A 194 3.70 -5.19 -9.37
CA PHE A 194 3.47 -6.50 -8.74
C PHE A 194 1.97 -6.81 -8.62
N ILE A 195 1.17 -5.88 -8.11
CA ILE A 195 -0.27 -6.14 -7.92
C ILE A 195 -1.01 -6.29 -9.26
N ILE A 196 -0.65 -5.51 -10.29
CA ILE A 196 -1.29 -5.61 -11.62
C ILE A 196 -1.11 -7.01 -12.22
N GLN A 197 0.04 -7.66 -11.98
CA GLN A 197 0.30 -9.04 -12.42
C GLN A 197 -0.59 -10.07 -11.72
N HIS A 198 -1.16 -9.72 -10.57
CA HIS A 198 -1.96 -10.59 -9.71
C HIS A 198 -3.40 -10.08 -9.49
N LEU A 199 -3.93 -9.18 -10.33
CA LEU A 199 -5.21 -8.49 -10.10
C LEU A 199 -6.38 -9.42 -9.77
N ASP A 200 -6.50 -10.57 -10.43
CA ASP A 200 -7.63 -11.48 -10.20
C ASP A 200 -7.56 -12.08 -8.80
N ALA A 201 -6.36 -12.51 -8.35
CA ALA A 201 -6.15 -13.02 -6.99
C ALA A 201 -6.37 -11.94 -5.90
N VAL A 202 -6.19 -10.66 -6.24
CA VAL A 202 -6.43 -9.54 -5.32
C VAL A 202 -7.90 -9.16 -5.26
N LEU A 203 -8.59 -9.14 -6.41
CA LEU A 203 -9.89 -8.50 -6.57
C LEU A 203 -11.07 -9.47 -6.64
N ASP A 204 -10.85 -10.78 -6.75
CA ASP A 204 -11.92 -11.79 -6.72
C ASP A 204 -11.99 -12.49 -5.34
#